data_AF-A0A8D8JKR3-F1
#
_entry.id   AF-A0A8D8JKR3-F1
#
_cell.length_a   1.000
_cell.length_b   1.000
_cell.length_c   1.000
_cell.angle_alpha   90.00
_cell.angle_beta   90.00
_cell.angle_gamma   90.00
#
_symmetry.space_group_name_H-M   'P 1'
#
loop_
_entity.id
_entity.type
_entity.pdbx_description
1 polymer ?
#
loop_
_entity_poly.entity_id
_entity_poly.type
_entity_poly.pdbx_seq_one_letter_code
_entity_poly.pdbx_strand_id
1 'polypeptide(L)'
;MSSTKVPAAALAAVLLLVATAVSGAHWDHAVDLDENYRLLWSINNQDITFEVQARTLGYVGLGFSTDGSIYGADVVIGWVDNGQVHFQDRHFKMNSNGEPHVDPSQDYVLLLGYENATHTVLRFRRKLDTCDTNQDVPITNDTIRIIYMYHNRDPKNGAQAIGTLPDPAEAFKDSVPIFLTQRVNQVPIELDSRTRTLELRNKDVEIPMGDDNLRWCKMFKLDQFVRKQHMIRYEPVIESRSNLPFMKHIILYECQGSTPELEIMSREFGRSCMKAEKELLTCNSIVAAWSRGSEGFTFPLEAGYPLDSYQARFYMMETHYMGFQSNAIETRPRMDNSGLRLYYTTTLRKHDAGVLSVGIQ
;
A
#
# COMPACT_ATOMS: atom_id res chain seq x y z
N MET A 1 23.10 -74.85 -40.79
CA MET A 1 22.73 -73.74 -41.71
C MET A 1 22.43 -72.51 -40.85
N SER A 2 23.04 -71.41 -41.23
CA SER A 2 23.15 -70.14 -40.50
C SER A 2 21.80 -69.52 -40.15
N SER A 3 21.65 -69.03 -38.91
CA SER A 3 20.71 -67.95 -38.60
C SER A 3 21.24 -67.14 -37.42
N THR A 4 21.79 -65.98 -37.75
CA THR A 4 22.26 -64.91 -36.88
C THR A 4 21.12 -64.32 -36.04
N LYS A 5 21.28 -64.31 -34.71
CA LYS A 5 20.44 -63.52 -33.79
C LYS A 5 21.20 -62.28 -33.33
N VAL A 6 20.61 -61.12 -33.65
CA VAL A 6 21.02 -59.76 -33.27
C VAL A 6 20.83 -59.56 -31.75
N PRO A 7 21.70 -58.82 -31.03
CA PRO A 7 21.49 -58.54 -29.61
C PRO A 7 20.46 -57.41 -29.43
N ALA A 8 19.57 -57.59 -28.46
CA ALA A 8 18.62 -56.57 -28.05
C ALA A 8 19.35 -55.44 -27.30
N ALA A 9 19.42 -54.25 -27.90
CA ALA A 9 19.81 -53.03 -27.21
C ALA A 9 18.57 -52.47 -26.48
N ALA A 10 18.61 -52.49 -25.15
CA ALA A 10 17.62 -51.82 -24.32
C ALA A 10 17.87 -50.30 -24.37
N LEU A 11 17.00 -49.54 -25.03
CA LEU A 11 16.95 -48.09 -24.89
C LEU A 11 16.29 -47.74 -23.55
N ALA A 12 17.06 -47.24 -22.59
CA ALA A 12 16.53 -46.53 -21.44
C ALA A 12 16.20 -45.09 -21.87
N ALA A 13 14.91 -44.76 -21.97
CA ALA A 13 14.46 -43.38 -22.16
C ALA A 13 14.56 -42.64 -20.81
N VAL A 14 15.53 -41.74 -20.70
CA VAL A 14 15.62 -40.80 -19.56
C VAL A 14 14.64 -39.67 -19.84
N LEU A 15 13.48 -39.67 -19.17
CA LEU A 15 12.60 -38.49 -19.11
C LEU A 15 13.30 -37.43 -18.24
N LEU A 16 13.90 -36.42 -18.86
CA LEU A 16 14.23 -35.18 -18.15
C LEU A 16 12.93 -34.42 -17.87
N LEU A 17 12.45 -34.48 -16.63
CA LEU A 17 11.51 -33.49 -16.10
C LEU A 17 12.24 -32.16 -15.97
N VAL A 18 12.09 -31.28 -16.96
CA VAL A 18 12.43 -29.87 -16.79
C VAL A 18 11.33 -29.27 -15.92
N ALA A 19 11.60 -29.13 -14.63
CA ALA A 19 10.77 -28.31 -13.76
C ALA A 19 10.92 -26.85 -14.22
N THR A 20 10.00 -26.38 -15.05
CA THR A 20 9.87 -24.94 -15.30
C THR A 20 9.44 -24.30 -13.98
N ALA A 21 10.38 -23.62 -13.32
CA ALA A 21 10.03 -22.72 -12.23
C ALA A 21 9.07 -21.69 -12.82
N VAL A 22 7.78 -21.79 -12.48
CA VAL A 22 6.81 -20.75 -12.78
C VAL A 22 7.19 -19.57 -11.89
N SER A 23 7.97 -18.64 -12.44
CA SER A 23 8.12 -17.34 -11.83
C SER A 23 6.73 -16.71 -11.82
N GLY A 24 6.16 -16.51 -10.63
CA GLY A 24 5.00 -15.64 -10.49
C GLY A 24 5.30 -14.27 -11.10
N ALA A 25 4.25 -13.56 -11.50
CA ALA A 25 4.41 -12.17 -11.92
C ALA A 25 5.05 -11.38 -10.77
N HIS A 26 6.17 -10.71 -11.05
CA HIS A 26 6.81 -9.80 -10.11
C HIS A 26 6.12 -8.44 -10.22
N TRP A 27 5.74 -7.88 -9.07
CA TRP A 27 5.09 -6.58 -8.97
C TRP A 27 6.00 -5.62 -8.21
N ASP A 28 6.10 -4.41 -8.73
CA ASP A 28 6.95 -3.36 -8.20
C ASP A 28 6.36 -2.73 -6.94
N HIS A 29 5.04 -2.66 -6.89
CA HIS A 29 4.28 -2.05 -5.79
C HIS A 29 3.03 -2.87 -5.47
N ALA A 30 2.62 -2.84 -4.21
CA ALA A 30 1.35 -3.40 -3.76
C ALA A 30 0.75 -2.56 -2.62
N VAL A 31 -0.57 -2.41 -2.67
CA VAL A 31 -1.34 -1.78 -1.59
C VAL A 31 -2.63 -2.56 -1.37
N ASP A 32 -2.98 -2.75 -0.11
CA ASP A 32 -4.30 -3.24 0.27
C ASP A 32 -5.18 -2.00 0.52
N LEU A 33 -6.18 -1.79 -0.33
CA LEU A 33 -7.09 -0.63 -0.25
C LEU A 33 -8.10 -0.82 0.87
N ASP A 34 -8.55 -2.07 1.10
CA ASP A 34 -9.26 -2.52 2.29
C ASP A 34 -8.94 -4.00 2.59
N GLU A 35 -9.71 -4.63 3.48
CA GLU A 35 -9.55 -6.05 3.84
C GLU A 35 -9.88 -7.05 2.71
N ASN A 36 -10.61 -6.59 1.69
CA ASN A 36 -11.14 -7.38 0.59
C ASN A 36 -10.53 -6.98 -0.75
N TYR A 37 -9.76 -5.91 -0.87
CA TYR A 37 -9.29 -5.40 -2.15
C TYR A 37 -7.80 -5.06 -2.11
N ARG A 38 -7.03 -5.80 -2.90
CA ARG A 38 -5.60 -5.59 -3.09
C ARG A 38 -5.30 -5.13 -4.51
N LEU A 39 -4.48 -4.10 -4.63
CA LEU A 39 -4.01 -3.54 -5.88
C LEU A 39 -2.49 -3.74 -5.97
N LEU A 40 -2.02 -4.30 -7.08
CA LEU A 40 -0.60 -4.42 -7.41
C LEU A 40 -0.34 -3.73 -8.73
N TRP A 41 0.84 -3.12 -8.89
CA TRP A 41 1.20 -2.51 -10.16
C TRP A 41 2.69 -2.47 -10.43
N SER A 42 3.00 -2.33 -11.72
CA SER A 42 4.33 -2.12 -12.27
C SER A 42 4.26 -1.18 -13.45
N ILE A 43 5.27 -0.33 -13.59
CA ILE A 43 5.37 0.61 -14.73
C ILE A 43 6.52 0.18 -15.63
N ASN A 44 6.22 0.05 -16.91
CA ASN A 44 7.19 -0.21 -17.96
C ASN A 44 7.06 0.85 -19.06
N ASN A 45 8.06 1.74 -19.15
CA ASN A 45 8.06 2.89 -20.03
C ASN A 45 6.83 3.79 -19.82
N GLN A 46 5.89 3.79 -20.76
CA GLN A 46 4.66 4.59 -20.75
C GLN A 46 3.43 3.76 -20.36
N ASP A 47 3.60 2.47 -20.07
CA ASP A 47 2.51 1.60 -19.67
C ASP A 47 2.55 1.31 -18.18
N ILE A 48 1.39 1.33 -17.54
CA ILE A 48 1.19 0.79 -16.20
C ILE A 48 0.36 -0.49 -16.31
N THR A 49 0.84 -1.54 -15.66
CA THR A 49 0.12 -2.81 -15.54
C THR A 49 -0.40 -2.92 -14.11
N PHE A 50 -1.69 -3.23 -13.98
CA PHE A 50 -2.34 -3.45 -12.70
C PHE A 50 -2.76 -4.90 -12.55
N GLU A 51 -2.78 -5.37 -11.30
CA GLU A 51 -3.56 -6.53 -10.89
C GLU A 51 -4.43 -6.17 -9.69
N VAL A 52 -5.71 -6.40 -9.86
CA VAL A 52 -6.73 -6.27 -8.82
C VAL A 52 -7.05 -7.66 -8.31
N GLN A 53 -7.02 -7.85 -7.00
CA GLN A 53 -7.48 -9.05 -6.32
C GLN A 53 -8.55 -8.63 -5.31
N ALA A 54 -9.81 -8.93 -5.62
CA ALA A 54 -10.92 -8.59 -4.74
C ALA A 54 -11.63 -9.84 -4.21
N ARG A 55 -11.89 -9.90 -2.91
CA ARG A 55 -12.62 -10.99 -2.23
C ARG A 55 -14.12 -10.89 -2.51
N THR A 56 -14.49 -11.20 -3.73
CA THR A 56 -15.87 -11.28 -4.19
C THR A 56 -15.98 -12.36 -5.28
N LEU A 57 -17.21 -12.80 -5.55
CA LEU A 57 -17.58 -13.64 -6.71
C LEU A 57 -18.50 -12.85 -7.64
N GLY A 58 -18.19 -11.57 -7.79
CA GLY A 58 -18.97 -10.62 -8.57
C GLY A 58 -18.06 -9.65 -9.30
N TYR A 59 -18.61 -8.53 -9.75
CA TYR A 59 -17.80 -7.55 -10.46
C TYR A 59 -16.88 -6.75 -9.55
N VAL A 60 -15.76 -6.35 -10.13
CA VAL A 60 -14.73 -5.51 -9.52
C VAL A 60 -14.45 -4.33 -10.45
N GLY A 61 -14.06 -3.20 -9.87
CA GLY A 61 -13.60 -2.07 -10.65
C GLY A 61 -12.48 -1.29 -9.96
N LEU A 62 -11.67 -0.65 -10.78
CA LEU A 62 -10.60 0.26 -10.39
C LEU A 62 -10.80 1.54 -11.18
N GLY A 63 -10.61 2.69 -10.55
CA GLY A 63 -10.74 3.96 -11.24
C GLY A 63 -9.82 5.04 -10.74
N PHE A 64 -9.75 6.10 -11.54
CA PHE A 64 -8.92 7.27 -11.35
C PHE A 64 -9.81 8.50 -11.23
N SER A 65 -9.63 9.26 -10.14
CA SER A 65 -10.41 10.46 -9.86
C SER A 65 -9.49 11.63 -9.52
N THR A 66 -9.92 12.84 -9.85
CA THR A 66 -9.19 14.08 -9.55
C THR A 66 -9.51 14.60 -8.15
N ASP A 67 -10.74 14.44 -7.68
CA ASP A 67 -11.20 14.91 -6.37
C ASP A 67 -11.52 13.79 -5.37
N GLY A 68 -11.54 12.54 -5.85
CA GLY A 68 -11.87 11.34 -5.08
C GLY A 68 -13.35 10.96 -5.11
N SER A 69 -14.19 11.76 -5.75
CA SER A 69 -15.56 11.39 -6.04
C SER A 69 -15.60 10.42 -7.23
N ILE A 70 -16.70 9.67 -7.35
CA ILE A 70 -16.96 8.88 -8.56
C ILE A 70 -17.28 9.77 -9.76
N TYR A 71 -17.70 11.03 -9.57
CA TYR A 71 -18.15 11.88 -10.66
C TYR A 71 -16.97 12.40 -11.48
N GLY A 72 -16.97 12.12 -12.78
CA GLY A 72 -15.83 12.41 -13.65
C GLY A 72 -14.69 11.41 -13.54
N ALA A 73 -14.90 10.26 -12.88
CA ALA A 73 -13.89 9.24 -12.76
C ALA A 73 -13.83 8.34 -14.00
N ASP A 74 -12.60 8.05 -14.41
CA ASP A 74 -12.21 7.05 -15.41
C ASP A 74 -12.11 5.69 -14.71
N VAL A 75 -12.88 4.69 -15.16
CA VAL A 75 -13.05 3.43 -14.45
C VAL A 75 -13.02 2.21 -15.36
N VAL A 76 -12.26 1.21 -14.94
CA VAL A 76 -12.31 -0.11 -15.56
C VAL A 76 -13.08 -1.07 -14.68
N ILE A 77 -14.00 -1.83 -15.29
CA ILE A 77 -14.88 -2.78 -14.59
C ILE A 77 -14.78 -4.14 -15.26
N GLY A 78 -14.71 -5.20 -14.46
CA GLY A 78 -14.76 -6.56 -14.99
C GLY A 78 -15.30 -7.58 -13.99
N TRP A 79 -15.69 -8.73 -14.53
CA TRP A 79 -16.27 -9.86 -13.80
C TRP A 79 -16.08 -11.15 -14.58
N VAL A 80 -16.45 -12.29 -13.98
CA VAL A 80 -16.34 -13.60 -14.63
C VAL A 80 -17.69 -14.31 -14.57
N ASP A 81 -18.36 -14.41 -15.71
CA ASP A 81 -19.64 -15.11 -15.82
C ASP A 81 -19.42 -16.43 -16.56
N ASN A 82 -19.75 -17.56 -15.92
CA ASN A 82 -19.60 -18.91 -16.50
C ASN A 82 -18.21 -19.21 -17.09
N GLY A 83 -17.15 -18.70 -16.44
CA GLY A 83 -15.77 -18.86 -16.88
C GLY A 83 -15.34 -17.92 -18.01
N GLN A 84 -16.25 -17.08 -18.52
CA GLN A 84 -15.94 -16.01 -19.46
C GLN A 84 -15.63 -14.72 -18.71
N VAL A 85 -14.47 -14.13 -19.00
CA VAL A 85 -14.11 -12.81 -18.46
C VAL A 85 -14.81 -11.73 -19.26
N HIS A 86 -15.49 -10.84 -18.55
CA HIS A 86 -16.01 -9.59 -19.07
C HIS A 86 -15.16 -8.45 -18.53
N PHE A 87 -14.78 -7.52 -19.40
CA PHE A 87 -13.88 -6.42 -19.07
C PHE A 87 -14.25 -5.20 -19.91
N GLN A 88 -14.39 -4.06 -19.26
CA GLN A 88 -14.96 -2.86 -19.88
C GLN A 88 -14.27 -1.61 -19.36
N ASP A 89 -13.87 -0.77 -20.30
CA ASP A 89 -13.51 0.61 -20.05
C ASP A 89 -14.79 1.47 -19.99
N ARG A 90 -14.92 2.24 -18.92
CA ARG A 90 -16.11 3.03 -18.57
C ARG A 90 -15.69 4.35 -17.94
N HIS A 91 -16.60 5.32 -17.92
CA HIS A 91 -16.42 6.55 -17.16
C HIS A 91 -17.71 6.97 -16.47
N PHE A 92 -17.58 7.71 -15.38
CA PHE A 92 -18.68 8.40 -14.74
C PHE A 92 -18.75 9.84 -15.22
N LYS A 93 -19.92 10.26 -15.68
CA LYS A 93 -20.12 11.69 -16.02
C LYS A 93 -20.19 12.53 -14.75
N MET A 94 -19.73 13.78 -14.84
CA MET A 94 -19.81 14.76 -13.75
C MET A 94 -21.23 14.97 -13.21
N ASN A 95 -22.25 14.83 -14.07
CA ASN A 95 -23.65 14.94 -13.72
C ASN A 95 -24.40 13.60 -13.77
N SER A 96 -23.68 12.47 -13.64
CA SER A 96 -24.33 11.16 -13.65
C SER A 96 -25.17 10.94 -12.39
N ASN A 97 -26.07 9.97 -12.46
CA ASN A 97 -26.85 9.47 -11.32
C ASN A 97 -26.10 8.34 -10.57
N GLY A 98 -24.78 8.25 -10.69
CA GLY A 98 -23.98 7.18 -10.11
C GLY A 98 -23.92 5.91 -10.97
N GLU A 99 -24.21 6.01 -12.27
CA GLU A 99 -24.09 4.92 -13.24
C GLU A 99 -22.90 5.18 -14.20
N PRO A 100 -21.95 4.24 -14.34
CA PRO A 100 -20.84 4.40 -15.27
C PRO A 100 -21.25 4.04 -16.70
N HIS A 101 -20.86 4.89 -17.65
CA HIS A 101 -21.11 4.72 -19.08
C HIS A 101 -19.95 3.98 -19.74
N VAL A 102 -20.24 3.16 -20.76
CA VAL A 102 -19.18 2.57 -21.60
C VAL A 102 -18.41 3.67 -22.29
N ASP A 103 -17.08 3.58 -22.22
CA ASP A 103 -16.21 4.54 -22.86
C ASP A 103 -16.17 4.32 -24.39
N PRO A 104 -16.37 5.36 -25.22
CA PRO A 104 -16.19 5.24 -26.66
C PRO A 104 -14.75 4.90 -27.08
N SER A 105 -13.76 5.36 -26.33
CA SER A 105 -12.37 4.92 -26.43
C SER A 105 -12.20 3.66 -25.56
N GLN A 106 -11.29 2.77 -25.91
CA GLN A 106 -11.02 1.57 -25.10
C GLN A 106 -9.52 1.52 -24.89
N ASP A 107 -9.08 2.17 -23.81
CA ASP A 107 -7.66 2.42 -23.55
C ASP A 107 -7.02 1.38 -22.62
N TYR A 108 -7.86 0.52 -22.03
CA TYR A 108 -7.46 -0.58 -21.17
C TYR A 108 -7.37 -1.89 -21.95
N VAL A 109 -6.28 -2.63 -21.73
CA VAL A 109 -6.05 -3.94 -22.34
C VAL A 109 -6.07 -5.03 -21.27
N LEU A 110 -7.07 -5.91 -21.31
CA LEU A 110 -7.12 -7.10 -20.46
C LEU A 110 -5.96 -8.05 -20.79
N LEU A 111 -5.24 -8.48 -19.75
CA LEU A 111 -4.15 -9.46 -19.86
C LEU A 111 -4.52 -10.81 -19.23
N LEU A 112 -5.24 -10.78 -18.11
CA LEU A 112 -5.72 -11.96 -17.39
C LEU A 112 -7.00 -11.59 -16.64
N GLY A 113 -7.96 -12.50 -16.61
CA GLY A 113 -9.08 -12.41 -15.69
C GLY A 113 -9.50 -13.81 -15.29
N TYR A 114 -9.80 -14.02 -14.02
CA TYR A 114 -10.38 -15.26 -13.54
C TYR A 114 -11.06 -15.04 -12.20
N GLU A 115 -11.96 -15.95 -11.87
CA GLU A 115 -12.58 -16.05 -10.56
C GLU A 115 -12.16 -17.39 -9.95
N ASN A 116 -11.70 -17.36 -8.71
CA ASN A 116 -11.44 -18.55 -7.91
C ASN A 116 -12.54 -18.72 -6.86
N ALA A 117 -12.40 -19.68 -5.94
CA ALA A 117 -13.42 -19.96 -4.92
C ALA A 117 -13.80 -18.76 -4.02
N THR A 118 -13.02 -17.69 -3.99
CA THR A 118 -13.19 -16.56 -3.06
C THR A 118 -12.94 -15.18 -3.66
N HIS A 119 -12.25 -15.08 -4.81
CA HIS A 119 -11.80 -13.82 -5.37
C HIS A 119 -12.03 -13.75 -6.88
N THR A 120 -12.40 -12.56 -7.33
CA THR A 120 -12.27 -12.10 -8.71
C THR A 120 -10.92 -11.41 -8.86
N VAL A 121 -10.14 -11.84 -9.86
CA VAL A 121 -8.82 -11.30 -10.16
C VAL A 121 -8.78 -10.79 -11.59
N LEU A 122 -8.38 -9.53 -11.77
CA LEU A 122 -8.19 -8.91 -13.08
C LEU A 122 -6.77 -8.37 -13.19
N ARG A 123 -6.12 -8.64 -14.31
CA ARG A 123 -4.85 -8.04 -14.71
C ARG A 123 -5.03 -7.34 -16.03
N PHE A 124 -4.63 -6.08 -16.09
CA PHE A 124 -4.80 -5.26 -17.28
C PHE A 124 -3.69 -4.22 -17.36
N ARG A 125 -3.54 -3.62 -18.54
CA ARG A 125 -2.55 -2.58 -18.81
C ARG A 125 -3.22 -1.38 -19.44
N ARG A 126 -2.78 -0.18 -19.07
CA ARG A 126 -3.20 1.10 -19.61
C ARG A 126 -1.97 1.99 -19.79
N LYS A 127 -2.00 2.90 -20.77
CA LYS A 127 -0.96 3.93 -20.90
C LYS A 127 -1.09 4.94 -19.76
N LEU A 128 0.04 5.48 -19.28
CA LEU A 128 0.04 6.56 -18.30
C LEU A 128 -0.74 7.80 -18.81
N ASP A 129 -0.65 8.08 -20.10
CA ASP A 129 -1.45 9.07 -20.82
C ASP A 129 -2.06 8.41 -22.05
N THR A 130 -3.39 8.30 -22.07
CA THR A 130 -4.18 7.69 -23.13
C THR A 130 -4.49 8.67 -24.26
N CYS A 131 -4.28 9.96 -24.02
CA CYS A 131 -4.65 11.07 -24.89
C CYS A 131 -6.17 11.23 -25.14
N ASP A 132 -7.04 10.48 -24.44
CA ASP A 132 -8.47 10.80 -24.38
C ASP A 132 -8.75 11.83 -23.29
N THR A 133 -8.64 13.11 -23.64
CA THR A 133 -8.83 14.18 -22.65
C THR A 133 -10.28 14.39 -22.20
N ASN A 134 -11.25 13.69 -22.80
CA ASN A 134 -12.66 13.91 -22.50
C ASN A 134 -13.18 13.00 -21.39
N GLN A 135 -12.67 11.77 -21.32
CA GLN A 135 -13.17 10.75 -20.39
C GLN A 135 -12.09 10.19 -19.47
N ASP A 136 -10.83 10.22 -19.89
CA ASP A 136 -9.73 9.61 -19.14
C ASP A 136 -9.03 10.58 -18.20
N VAL A 137 -8.53 10.03 -17.09
CA VAL A 137 -7.66 10.76 -16.16
C VAL A 137 -6.21 10.33 -16.39
N PRO A 138 -5.30 11.24 -16.80
CA PRO A 138 -3.91 10.89 -17.03
C PRO A 138 -3.18 10.61 -15.71
N ILE A 139 -2.37 9.55 -15.69
CA ILE A 139 -1.47 9.22 -14.59
C ILE A 139 -0.17 10.00 -14.79
N THR A 140 -0.04 11.10 -14.08
CA THR A 140 1.14 11.97 -14.13
C THR A 140 2.12 11.64 -13.01
N ASN A 141 3.23 12.37 -12.95
CA ASN A 141 4.19 12.29 -11.83
C ASN A 141 3.70 13.09 -10.61
N ASP A 142 2.45 12.86 -10.21
CA ASP A 142 1.83 13.43 -9.02
C ASP A 142 0.92 12.37 -8.35
N THR A 143 0.45 12.66 -7.15
CA THR A 143 -0.47 11.80 -6.42
C THR A 143 -1.82 11.80 -7.11
N ILE A 144 -2.34 10.61 -7.41
CA ILE A 144 -3.67 10.41 -7.99
C ILE A 144 -4.58 9.75 -6.96
N ARG A 145 -5.88 10.02 -7.04
CA ARG A 145 -6.86 9.35 -6.19
C ARG A 145 -7.39 8.13 -6.91
N ILE A 146 -7.09 6.96 -6.35
CA ILE A 146 -7.67 5.70 -6.79
C ILE A 146 -9.02 5.55 -6.14
N ILE A 147 -10.04 5.28 -6.95
CA ILE A 147 -11.32 4.78 -6.47
C ILE A 147 -11.38 3.28 -6.74
N TYR A 148 -12.01 2.53 -5.84
CA TYR A 148 -12.16 1.10 -6.00
C TYR A 148 -13.57 0.67 -5.66
N MET A 149 -14.00 -0.39 -6.34
CA MET A 149 -15.36 -0.89 -6.26
C MET A 149 -15.40 -2.41 -6.39
N TYR A 150 -16.34 -3.00 -5.67
CA TYR A 150 -16.67 -4.42 -5.81
C TYR A 150 -18.09 -4.70 -5.31
N HIS A 151 -18.77 -5.64 -5.97
CA HIS A 151 -20.07 -6.14 -5.60
C HIS A 151 -20.05 -7.68 -5.61
N ASN A 152 -20.92 -8.32 -4.84
CA ASN A 152 -21.09 -9.78 -4.79
C ASN A 152 -21.98 -10.39 -5.91
N ARG A 153 -22.34 -9.60 -6.93
CA ARG A 153 -23.23 -10.03 -8.02
C ARG A 153 -22.68 -9.53 -9.34
N ASP A 154 -22.84 -10.34 -10.37
CA ASP A 154 -22.51 -9.95 -11.74
C ASP A 154 -23.68 -9.27 -12.45
N PRO A 155 -23.40 -8.49 -13.50
CA PRO A 155 -24.39 -8.13 -14.50
C PRO A 155 -25.10 -9.36 -15.06
N LYS A 156 -26.44 -9.33 -15.10
CA LYS A 156 -27.24 -10.46 -15.60
C LYS A 156 -26.89 -10.75 -17.06
N ASN A 157 -26.62 -12.03 -17.38
CA ASN A 157 -26.31 -12.50 -18.74
C ASN A 157 -25.11 -11.76 -19.38
N GLY A 158 -24.13 -11.35 -18.59
CA GLY A 158 -22.98 -10.57 -19.06
C GLY A 158 -23.37 -9.24 -19.71
N ALA A 159 -24.51 -8.65 -19.34
CA ALA A 159 -25.03 -7.46 -19.98
C ALA A 159 -24.10 -6.26 -19.82
N GLN A 160 -23.82 -5.60 -20.95
CA GLN A 160 -22.75 -4.61 -21.10
C GLN A 160 -23.24 -3.16 -21.20
N ALA A 161 -24.55 -2.94 -21.20
CA ALA A 161 -25.16 -1.64 -21.39
C ALA A 161 -25.10 -0.77 -20.12
N ILE A 162 -25.63 0.45 -20.22
CA ILE A 162 -25.88 1.34 -19.07
C ILE A 162 -27.00 0.74 -18.23
N GLY A 163 -26.86 0.76 -16.90
CA GLY A 163 -27.87 0.27 -15.95
C GLY A 163 -27.86 -1.25 -15.76
N THR A 164 -26.85 -1.94 -16.27
CA THR A 164 -26.73 -3.41 -16.13
C THR A 164 -25.91 -3.82 -14.92
N LEU A 165 -25.12 -2.91 -14.36
CA LEU A 165 -24.31 -3.16 -13.18
C LEU A 165 -25.21 -3.18 -11.93
N PRO A 166 -25.16 -4.26 -11.12
CA PRO A 166 -25.89 -4.30 -9.86
C PRO A 166 -25.38 -3.25 -8.87
N ASP A 167 -26.23 -2.27 -8.54
CA ASP A 167 -26.02 -1.28 -7.46
C ASP A 167 -24.61 -0.61 -7.43
N PRO A 168 -24.20 0.14 -8.47
CA PRO A 168 -22.84 0.71 -8.57
C PRO A 168 -22.45 1.65 -7.43
N ALA A 169 -23.43 2.37 -6.89
CA ALA A 169 -23.22 3.25 -5.73
C ALA A 169 -22.86 2.47 -4.47
N GLU A 170 -23.40 1.26 -4.27
CA GLU A 170 -23.03 0.37 -3.15
C GLU A 170 -21.67 -0.30 -3.40
N ALA A 171 -21.35 -0.57 -4.67
CA ALA A 171 -20.08 -1.19 -5.03
C ALA A 171 -18.89 -0.25 -4.79
N PHE A 172 -19.05 1.06 -4.95
CA PHE A 172 -18.05 2.05 -4.58
C PHE A 172 -17.73 2.00 -3.08
N LYS A 173 -16.44 1.94 -2.72
CA LYS A 173 -16.00 1.79 -1.33
C LYS A 173 -15.36 3.05 -0.75
N ASP A 174 -14.22 3.46 -1.27
CA ASP A 174 -13.50 4.66 -0.82
C ASP A 174 -12.57 5.17 -1.93
N SER A 175 -11.97 6.32 -1.68
CA SER A 175 -10.91 6.93 -2.48
C SER A 175 -9.60 7.01 -1.70
N VAL A 176 -8.51 6.49 -2.29
CA VAL A 176 -7.19 6.45 -1.67
C VAL A 176 -6.18 7.24 -2.51
N PRO A 177 -5.49 8.25 -1.94
CA PRO A 177 -4.41 8.93 -2.64
C PRO A 177 -3.19 8.01 -2.75
N ILE A 178 -2.70 7.78 -3.97
CA ILE A 178 -1.55 6.93 -4.25
C ILE A 178 -0.63 7.63 -5.25
N PHE A 179 0.68 7.56 -5.01
CA PHE A 179 1.68 8.01 -5.97
C PHE A 179 2.14 6.84 -6.85
N LEU A 180 1.40 6.57 -7.92
CA LEU A 180 1.60 5.38 -8.77
C LEU A 180 2.98 5.35 -9.44
N THR A 181 3.53 6.51 -9.79
CA THR A 181 4.85 6.62 -10.44
C THR A 181 6.01 6.67 -9.44
N GLN A 182 5.77 6.27 -8.18
CA GLN A 182 6.83 6.10 -7.21
C GLN A 182 7.91 5.20 -7.80
N ARG A 183 9.18 5.64 -7.72
CA ARG A 183 10.28 4.80 -8.17
C ARG A 183 10.43 3.62 -7.22
N VAL A 184 10.40 2.41 -7.76
CA VAL A 184 10.86 1.22 -7.04
C VAL A 184 12.27 1.51 -6.56
N ASN A 185 12.49 1.35 -5.25
CA ASN A 185 13.77 1.67 -4.62
C ASN A 185 14.92 1.10 -5.46
N GLN A 186 15.87 1.99 -5.78
CA GLN A 186 17.09 1.63 -6.50
C GLN A 186 17.79 0.51 -5.75
N VAL A 187 17.81 -0.69 -6.34
CA VAL A 187 18.41 -1.92 -5.81
C VAL A 187 17.75 -2.40 -4.50
N PRO A 188 17.18 -3.63 -4.46
CA PRO A 188 16.77 -4.24 -3.19
C PRO A 188 17.93 -4.16 -2.19
N ILE A 189 17.70 -3.60 -0.99
CA ILE A 189 18.74 -3.64 0.05
C ILE A 189 19.01 -5.10 0.36
N GLU A 190 20.21 -5.57 0.05
CA GLU A 190 20.69 -6.84 0.57
C GLU A 190 20.90 -6.69 2.07
N LEU A 191 19.95 -7.25 2.83
CA LEU A 191 20.05 -7.31 4.28
C LEU A 191 21.17 -8.28 4.64
N ASP A 192 22.36 -7.74 4.91
CA ASP A 192 23.50 -8.53 5.35
C ASP A 192 23.39 -8.94 6.83
N SER A 193 24.34 -9.77 7.27
CA SER A 193 24.42 -10.25 8.66
C SER A 193 24.66 -9.15 9.71
N ARG A 194 24.91 -7.91 9.29
CA ARG A 194 25.12 -6.73 10.16
C ARG A 194 23.88 -5.84 10.25
N THR A 195 22.90 -6.05 9.37
CA THR A 195 21.62 -5.37 9.45
C THR A 195 20.78 -5.91 10.61
N ARG A 196 20.16 -5.01 11.36
CA ARG A 196 19.28 -5.31 12.49
C ARG A 196 17.99 -4.52 12.34
N THR A 197 16.95 -4.98 13.01
CA THR A 197 15.64 -4.34 13.03
C THR A 197 15.29 -3.85 14.44
N LEU A 198 14.52 -2.77 14.50
CA LEU A 198 13.93 -2.22 15.71
C LEU A 198 12.48 -1.84 15.41
N GLU A 199 11.55 -2.36 16.20
CA GLU A 199 10.14 -2.00 16.09
C GLU A 199 9.74 -1.00 17.17
N LEU A 200 9.22 0.15 16.73
CA LEU A 200 8.64 1.18 17.57
C LEU A 200 7.14 1.07 17.43
N ARG A 201 6.46 0.54 18.45
CA ARG A 201 5.03 0.21 18.38
C ARG A 201 4.22 0.94 19.42
N ASN A 202 3.02 1.36 19.06
CA ASN A 202 2.01 1.79 20.01
C ASN A 202 1.60 0.63 20.94
N LYS A 203 0.91 0.96 22.03
CA LYS A 203 0.39 -0.04 22.95
C LYS A 203 -1.04 0.28 23.34
N ASP A 204 -1.95 -0.61 22.97
CA ASP A 204 -3.37 -0.60 23.34
C ASP A 204 -4.00 0.77 23.13
N VAL A 205 -3.82 1.36 21.93
CA VAL A 205 -4.42 2.66 21.60
C VAL A 205 -5.85 2.44 21.16
N GLU A 206 -6.79 3.02 21.89
CA GLU A 206 -8.20 3.03 21.50
C GLU A 206 -8.42 3.98 20.32
N ILE A 207 -8.86 3.43 19.19
CA ILE A 207 -9.18 4.20 17.99
C ILE A 207 -10.48 4.99 18.25
N PRO A 208 -10.52 6.30 17.96
CA PRO A 208 -11.70 7.11 18.19
C PRO A 208 -12.91 6.64 17.36
N MET A 209 -14.10 6.74 17.95
CA MET A 209 -15.38 6.45 17.28
C MET A 209 -15.99 7.73 16.70
N GLY A 210 -16.86 7.61 15.70
CA GLY A 210 -17.49 8.77 15.06
C GLY A 210 -16.47 9.60 14.28
N ASP A 211 -16.67 10.91 14.14
CA ASP A 211 -15.79 11.78 13.33
C ASP A 211 -14.62 12.38 14.13
N ASP A 212 -14.31 11.78 15.28
CA ASP A 212 -13.26 12.25 16.19
C ASP A 212 -11.86 11.99 15.62
N ASN A 213 -10.94 12.90 15.96
CA ASN A 213 -9.56 12.86 15.56
C ASN A 213 -8.64 12.65 16.77
N LEU A 214 -7.78 11.64 16.71
CA LEU A 214 -6.80 11.35 17.76
C LEU A 214 -5.38 11.39 17.21
N ARG A 215 -4.55 12.29 17.75
CA ARG A 215 -3.09 12.21 17.63
C ARG A 215 -2.53 11.59 18.89
N TRP A 216 -1.90 10.42 18.74
CA TRP A 216 -1.30 9.67 19.82
C TRP A 216 0.22 9.78 19.78
N CYS A 217 0.82 10.20 20.89
CA CYS A 217 2.25 10.40 21.04
C CYS A 217 2.83 9.35 21.99
N LYS A 218 3.80 8.58 21.51
CA LYS A 218 4.57 7.61 22.30
C LYS A 218 6.06 7.91 22.24
N MET A 219 6.68 8.02 23.40
CA MET A 219 8.10 8.28 23.53
C MET A 219 8.90 6.97 23.60
N PHE A 220 10.02 6.92 22.90
CA PHE A 220 10.95 5.81 22.89
C PHE A 220 12.34 6.30 23.30
N LYS A 221 12.99 5.55 24.18
CA LYS A 221 14.39 5.76 24.54
C LYS A 221 15.26 4.76 23.79
N LEU A 222 16.14 5.27 22.94
CA LEU A 222 17.02 4.48 22.07
C LEU A 222 18.49 4.63 22.51
N ASP A 223 18.80 4.20 23.73
CA ASP A 223 20.14 4.30 24.33
C ASP A 223 21.09 3.16 23.94
N GLN A 224 20.62 2.17 23.16
CA GLN A 224 21.44 1.07 22.66
C GLN A 224 22.45 1.51 21.58
N PHE A 225 22.27 2.67 20.96
CA PHE A 225 23.12 3.18 19.89
C PHE A 225 24.36 3.91 20.44
N VAL A 226 25.15 3.21 21.27
CA VAL A 226 26.41 3.72 21.87
C VAL A 226 27.53 3.94 20.84
N ARG A 227 27.38 3.36 19.65
CA ARG A 227 28.20 3.66 18.48
C ARG A 227 27.24 4.04 17.37
N LYS A 228 27.62 5.06 16.59
CA LYS A 228 26.87 5.49 15.42
C LYS A 228 26.53 4.32 14.50
N GLN A 229 25.27 4.23 14.12
CA GLN A 229 24.75 3.31 13.12
C GLN A 229 23.97 4.09 12.06
N HIS A 230 23.71 3.47 10.92
CA HIS A 230 22.88 4.08 9.88
C HIS A 230 21.56 3.34 9.77
N MET A 231 20.45 4.06 9.96
CA MET A 231 19.14 3.62 9.49
C MET A 231 19.11 3.71 7.97
N ILE A 232 18.78 2.60 7.32
CA ILE A 232 18.84 2.43 5.86
C ILE A 232 17.47 2.18 5.23
N ARG A 233 16.48 1.79 6.04
CA ARG A 233 15.09 1.63 5.63
C ARG A 233 14.16 1.77 6.82
N TYR A 234 12.94 2.22 6.59
CA TYR A 234 11.83 2.07 7.53
C TYR A 234 10.56 1.68 6.80
N GLU A 235 9.66 0.98 7.48
CA GLU A 235 8.37 0.55 6.96
C GLU A 235 7.31 0.49 8.08
N PRO A 236 6.01 0.58 7.75
CA PRO A 236 4.96 0.46 8.77
C PRO A 236 4.89 -0.95 9.33
N VAL A 237 4.59 -1.07 10.62
CA VAL A 237 4.14 -2.31 11.27
C VAL A 237 2.67 -2.14 11.58
N ILE A 238 1.81 -2.79 10.81
CA ILE A 238 0.35 -2.71 10.96
C ILE A 238 -0.12 -3.90 11.79
N GLU A 239 -0.73 -3.65 12.95
CA GLU A 239 -1.25 -4.69 13.85
C GLU A 239 -2.41 -5.46 13.21
N SER A 240 -3.41 -4.72 12.74
CA SER A 240 -4.57 -5.28 12.04
C SER A 240 -4.89 -4.48 10.81
N ARG A 241 -5.11 -5.18 9.68
CA ARG A 241 -5.53 -4.57 8.42
C ARG A 241 -6.89 -3.87 8.55
N SER A 242 -7.76 -4.34 9.43
CA SER A 242 -9.04 -3.68 9.72
C SER A 242 -8.89 -2.29 10.35
N ASN A 243 -7.71 -1.97 10.92
CA ASN A 243 -7.45 -0.67 11.53
C ASN A 243 -6.87 0.34 10.53
N LEU A 244 -6.32 -0.13 9.40
CA LEU A 244 -5.64 0.69 8.41
C LEU A 244 -6.49 1.87 7.88
N PRO A 245 -7.81 1.71 7.64
CA PRO A 245 -8.65 2.83 7.18
C PRO A 245 -8.65 4.02 8.14
N PHE A 246 -8.55 3.76 9.45
CA PHE A 246 -8.58 4.76 10.52
C PHE A 246 -7.22 5.43 10.73
N MET A 247 -6.14 4.93 10.11
CA MET A 247 -4.78 5.47 10.27
C MET A 247 -4.42 6.38 9.09
N LYS A 248 -4.10 7.65 9.37
CA LYS A 248 -3.66 8.60 8.33
C LYS A 248 -2.16 8.57 8.09
N HIS A 249 -1.39 8.70 9.17
CA HIS A 249 0.08 8.70 9.11
C HIS A 249 0.71 8.32 10.45
N ILE A 250 1.97 7.93 10.38
CA ILE A 250 2.86 7.72 11.52
C ILE A 250 4.12 8.55 11.27
N ILE A 251 4.50 9.41 12.21
CA ILE A 251 5.69 10.25 12.11
C ILE A 251 6.58 9.97 13.31
N LEU A 252 7.87 9.73 13.06
CA LEU A 252 8.89 9.59 14.08
C LEU A 252 9.72 10.87 14.13
N TYR A 253 9.73 11.51 15.29
CA TYR A 253 10.52 12.69 15.59
C TYR A 253 11.73 12.32 16.43
N GLU A 254 12.86 12.96 16.14
CA GLU A 254 14.02 13.02 17.01
C GLU A 254 13.87 14.20 17.97
N CYS A 255 14.12 13.93 19.25
CA CYS A 255 14.01 14.91 20.32
C CYS A 255 15.39 15.35 20.81
N GLN A 256 15.53 16.65 21.06
CA GLN A 256 16.75 17.24 21.60
C GLN A 256 16.72 17.28 23.14
N GLY A 257 17.86 16.95 23.76
CA GLY A 257 18.04 17.03 25.21
C GLY A 257 17.87 15.70 25.97
N SER A 258 17.89 15.79 27.30
CA SER A 258 17.77 14.63 28.21
C SER A 258 17.10 15.06 29.52
N THR A 259 15.91 15.63 29.41
CA THR A 259 15.18 16.10 30.59
C THR A 259 14.53 14.91 31.33
N PRO A 260 14.28 15.02 32.65
CA PRO A 260 13.57 13.98 33.40
C PRO A 260 12.19 13.64 32.82
N GLU A 261 11.51 14.61 32.23
CA GLU A 261 10.19 14.43 31.62
C GLU A 261 10.23 13.48 30.42
N LEU A 262 11.23 13.59 29.55
CA LEU A 262 11.42 12.66 28.42
C LEU A 262 11.68 11.23 28.91
N GLU A 263 12.48 11.09 29.97
CA GLU A 263 12.74 9.79 30.60
C GLU A 263 11.47 9.17 31.17
N ILE A 264 10.63 9.96 31.85
CA ILE A 264 9.34 9.51 32.38
C ILE A 264 8.41 9.09 31.24
N MET A 265 8.25 9.92 30.21
CA MET A 265 7.39 9.61 29.05
C MET A 265 7.84 8.34 28.32
N SER A 266 9.14 8.09 28.23
CA SER A 266 9.67 6.88 27.57
C SER A 266 9.24 5.57 28.26
N ARG A 267 8.77 5.64 29.50
CA ARG A 267 8.29 4.49 30.29
C ARG A 267 6.77 4.33 30.26
N GLU A 268 6.06 5.28 29.68
CA GLU A 268 4.60 5.26 29.56
C GLU A 268 4.14 4.52 28.29
N PHE A 269 2.86 4.19 28.22
CA PHE A 269 2.27 3.59 27.01
C PHE A 269 2.01 4.60 25.89
N GLY A 270 2.16 5.89 26.19
CA GLY A 270 1.83 7.00 25.32
C GLY A 270 0.67 7.82 25.87
N ARG A 271 0.37 8.93 25.20
CA ARG A 271 -0.70 9.85 25.57
C ARG A 271 -1.19 10.61 24.35
N SER A 272 -2.33 11.27 24.46
CA SER A 272 -2.75 12.25 23.44
C SER A 272 -1.67 13.33 23.28
N CYS A 273 -1.30 13.64 22.04
CA CYS A 273 -0.30 14.66 21.71
C CYS A 273 -0.68 16.05 22.25
N MET A 274 -1.98 16.36 22.37
CA MET A 274 -2.45 17.60 23.01
C MET A 274 -2.03 17.73 24.48
N LYS A 275 -1.72 16.62 25.15
CA LYS A 275 -1.22 16.60 26.54
C LYS A 275 0.31 16.55 26.61
N ALA A 276 1.00 16.70 25.48
CA ALA A 276 2.46 16.66 25.35
C ALA A 276 3.00 17.90 24.63
N GLU A 277 2.24 19.01 24.61
CA GLU A 277 2.55 20.21 23.81
C GLU A 277 3.94 20.79 24.09
N LYS A 278 4.38 20.78 25.35
CA LYS A 278 5.68 21.31 25.75
C LYS A 278 6.83 20.41 25.29
N GLU A 279 6.63 19.10 25.31
CA GLU A 279 7.62 18.10 24.89
C GLU A 279 7.66 17.96 23.36
N LEU A 280 6.55 18.20 22.66
CA LEU A 280 6.50 18.34 21.20
C LEU A 280 7.45 19.45 20.71
N LEU A 281 7.67 20.51 21.48
CA LEU A 281 8.59 21.59 21.11
C LEU A 281 10.06 21.14 21.06
N THR A 282 10.45 20.11 21.82
CA THR A 282 11.83 19.57 21.77
C THR A 282 12.01 18.51 20.70
N CYS A 283 10.92 17.97 20.16
CA CYS A 283 10.88 16.93 19.13
C CYS A 283 10.47 17.52 17.77
N ASN A 284 11.37 18.24 17.11
CA ASN A 284 11.07 18.99 15.89
C ASN A 284 11.70 18.40 14.61
N SER A 285 12.56 17.40 14.72
CA SER A 285 13.31 16.84 13.59
C SER A 285 12.66 15.55 13.13
N ILE A 286 12.10 15.52 11.91
CA ILE A 286 11.44 14.32 11.36
C ILE A 286 12.49 13.31 10.90
N VAL A 287 12.41 12.09 11.41
CA VAL A 287 13.34 10.98 11.11
C VAL A 287 12.75 10.02 10.08
N ALA A 288 11.47 9.70 10.27
CA ALA A 288 10.72 8.79 9.42
C ALA A 288 9.27 9.27 9.35
N ALA A 289 8.65 9.17 8.18
CA ALA A 289 7.26 9.49 7.98
C ALA A 289 6.63 8.43 7.09
N TRP A 290 5.48 7.93 7.52
CA TRP A 290 4.67 7.00 6.76
C TRP A 290 3.25 7.55 6.66
N SER A 291 2.64 7.46 5.49
CA SER A 291 1.23 7.77 5.25
C SER A 291 0.55 6.59 4.56
N ARG A 292 -0.78 6.51 4.70
CA ARG A 292 -1.60 5.50 4.01
C ARG A 292 -1.26 5.46 2.51
N GLY A 293 -0.94 4.27 1.99
CA GLY A 293 -0.50 4.05 0.61
C GLY A 293 1.02 3.94 0.42
N SER A 294 1.84 4.30 1.41
CA SER A 294 3.29 4.11 1.36
C SER A 294 3.70 2.70 1.83
N GLU A 295 4.70 2.09 1.17
CA GLU A 295 5.35 0.85 1.64
C GLU A 295 6.53 1.13 2.62
N GLY A 296 6.74 2.39 2.98
CA GLY A 296 7.93 2.86 3.68
C GLY A 296 8.95 3.49 2.74
N PHE A 297 10.17 3.68 3.26
CA PHE A 297 11.24 4.37 2.56
C PHE A 297 12.57 3.65 2.73
N THR A 298 13.37 3.66 1.66
CA THR A 298 14.71 3.10 1.62
C THR A 298 15.68 4.21 1.24
N PHE A 299 16.69 4.43 2.09
CA PHE A 299 17.73 5.39 1.82
C PHE A 299 18.63 4.90 0.67
N PRO A 300 19.18 5.80 -0.16
CA PRO A 300 20.07 5.43 -1.27
C PRO A 300 21.39 4.84 -0.75
N LEU A 301 22.06 3.99 -1.53
CA LEU A 301 23.23 3.21 -1.10
C LEU A 301 24.39 4.05 -0.52
N GLU A 302 24.49 5.32 -0.94
CA GLU A 302 25.50 6.26 -0.48
C GLU A 302 25.19 6.94 0.86
N ALA A 303 23.95 6.89 1.37
CA ALA A 303 23.55 7.63 2.58
C ALA A 303 22.65 6.81 3.53
N GLY A 304 22.75 7.09 4.84
CA GLY A 304 21.86 6.54 5.85
C GLY A 304 21.61 7.55 6.97
N TYR A 305 20.46 7.48 7.63
CA TYR A 305 20.15 8.41 8.73
C TYR A 305 20.96 8.01 9.98
N PRO A 306 21.72 8.91 10.59
CA PRO A 306 22.57 8.60 11.73
C PRO A 306 21.75 8.32 12.99
N LEU A 307 21.95 7.14 13.58
CA LEU A 307 21.43 6.79 14.91
C LEU A 307 22.61 6.75 15.89
N ASP A 308 22.66 7.73 16.80
CA ASP A 308 23.72 7.88 17.80
C ASP A 308 23.15 8.43 19.11
N SER A 309 23.21 7.61 20.17
CA SER A 309 22.70 7.94 21.50
C SER A 309 23.47 9.08 22.21
N TYR A 310 24.62 9.51 21.70
CA TYR A 310 25.29 10.73 22.15
C TYR A 310 24.70 11.99 21.53
N GLN A 311 24.06 11.87 20.35
CA GLN A 311 23.39 12.97 19.66
C GLN A 311 21.92 13.05 20.06
N ALA A 312 21.19 11.93 19.96
CA ALA A 312 19.79 11.85 20.32
C ALA A 312 19.44 10.50 20.95
N ARG A 313 18.77 10.55 22.10
CA ARG A 313 18.34 9.36 22.86
C ARG A 313 16.84 9.14 22.82
N PHE A 314 16.09 10.21 22.62
CA PHE A 314 14.64 10.20 22.73
C PHE A 314 14.03 10.45 21.37
N TYR A 315 13.07 9.59 21.03
CA TYR A 315 12.35 9.65 19.77
C TYR A 315 10.86 9.55 20.07
N MET A 316 10.08 10.46 19.52
CA MET A 316 8.63 10.50 19.72
C MET A 316 7.93 10.05 18.46
N MET A 317 7.10 9.02 18.57
CA MET A 317 6.23 8.59 17.48
C MET A 317 4.86 9.22 17.66
N GLU A 318 4.43 10.01 16.68
CA GLU A 318 3.05 10.48 16.52
C GLU A 318 2.31 9.53 15.58
N THR A 319 1.13 9.07 15.97
CA THR A 319 0.19 8.36 15.10
C THR A 319 -1.12 9.12 15.02
N HIS A 320 -1.54 9.44 13.80
CA HIS A 320 -2.79 10.16 13.55
C HIS A 320 -3.89 9.17 13.17
N TYR A 321 -4.84 8.98 14.09
CA TYR A 321 -6.06 8.22 13.89
C TYR A 321 -7.24 9.15 13.60
N MET A 322 -8.11 8.75 12.69
CA MET A 322 -9.42 9.35 12.51
C MET A 322 -10.50 8.29 12.60
N GLY A 323 -11.54 8.59 13.37
CA GLY A 323 -12.76 7.81 13.33
C GLY A 323 -13.56 8.09 12.06
N PHE A 324 -14.53 7.22 11.79
CA PHE A 324 -15.61 7.48 10.85
C PHE A 324 -16.94 7.07 11.48
N GLN A 325 -18.03 7.76 11.13
CA GLN A 325 -19.37 7.28 11.46
C GLN A 325 -19.63 5.94 10.76
N SER A 326 -19.72 4.88 11.57
CA SER A 326 -20.22 3.59 11.14
C SER A 326 -21.66 3.42 11.65
N ASN A 327 -22.55 2.98 10.76
CA ASN A 327 -23.91 2.57 11.13
C ASN A 327 -23.92 1.22 11.88
N ALA A 328 -22.78 0.52 11.93
CA ALA A 328 -22.65 -0.71 12.70
C ALA A 328 -22.36 -0.38 14.17
N ILE A 329 -23.18 -0.92 15.07
CA ILE A 329 -22.96 -0.83 16.51
C ILE A 329 -21.74 -1.70 16.86
N GLU A 330 -20.55 -1.10 16.87
CA GLU A 330 -19.36 -1.75 17.42
C GLU A 330 -19.49 -1.83 18.95
N THR A 331 -19.67 -3.04 19.47
CA THR A 331 -19.88 -3.30 20.91
C THR A 331 -18.58 -3.36 21.70
N ARG A 332 -17.41 -3.33 21.04
CA ARG A 332 -16.09 -3.35 21.67
C ARG A 332 -15.20 -2.27 21.07
N PRO A 333 -14.43 -1.55 21.90
CA PRO A 333 -13.49 -0.56 21.42
C PRO A 333 -12.41 -1.23 20.57
N ARG A 334 -12.08 -0.58 19.45
CA ARG A 334 -11.05 -1.03 18.53
C ARG A 334 -9.69 -0.57 19.04
N MET A 335 -8.78 -1.52 19.24
CA MET A 335 -7.44 -1.26 19.77
C MET A 335 -6.39 -1.37 18.67
N ASP A 336 -5.36 -0.55 18.75
CA ASP A 336 -4.24 -0.54 17.81
C ASP A 336 -2.87 -0.59 18.50
N ASN A 337 -1.98 -1.40 17.93
CA ASN A 337 -0.58 -1.58 18.34
C ASN A 337 0.37 -1.35 17.15
N SER A 338 -0.06 -0.58 16.16
CA SER A 338 0.72 -0.33 14.95
C SER A 338 1.88 0.64 15.24
N GLY A 339 2.82 0.75 14.30
CA GLY A 339 4.01 1.58 14.47
C GLY A 339 4.97 1.50 13.29
N LEU A 340 6.27 1.63 13.55
CA LEU A 340 7.32 1.62 12.54
C LEU A 340 8.37 0.54 12.83
N ARG A 341 8.86 -0.11 11.78
CA ARG A 341 10.06 -0.94 11.82
C ARG A 341 11.19 -0.20 11.15
N LEU A 342 12.29 -0.03 11.88
CA LEU A 342 13.52 0.58 11.40
C LEU A 342 14.53 -0.52 11.09
N TYR A 343 15.17 -0.43 9.93
CA TYR A 343 16.30 -1.27 9.53
C TYR A 343 17.55 -0.43 9.63
N TYR A 344 18.52 -0.90 10.41
CA TYR A 344 19.75 -0.18 10.65
C TYR A 344 20.97 -1.11 10.60
N THR A 345 22.13 -0.54 10.30
CA THR A 345 23.37 -1.30 10.11
C THR A 345 24.55 -0.62 10.77
N THR A 346 25.50 -1.43 11.22
CA THR A 346 26.81 -0.97 11.70
C THR A 346 27.76 -0.60 10.55
N THR A 347 27.41 -0.96 9.31
CA THR A 347 28.17 -0.61 8.10
C THR A 347 27.78 0.79 7.65
N LEU A 348 28.53 1.79 8.13
CA LEU A 348 28.26 3.17 7.76
C LEU A 348 28.40 3.38 6.26
N ARG A 349 27.36 3.97 5.66
CA ARG A 349 27.38 4.49 4.30
C ARG A 349 28.24 5.75 4.24
N LYS A 350 28.56 6.19 3.02
CA LYS A 350 29.48 7.30 2.77
C LYS A 350 29.01 8.63 3.38
N HIS A 351 27.70 8.85 3.40
CA HIS A 351 27.08 10.11 3.81
C HIS A 351 26.04 9.89 4.92
N ASP A 352 25.90 10.89 5.79
CA ASP A 352 24.77 11.00 6.69
C ASP A 352 23.60 11.63 5.95
N ALA A 353 22.42 11.03 6.07
CA ALA A 353 21.19 11.62 5.59
C ALA A 353 20.64 12.59 6.65
N GLY A 354 20.04 13.69 6.19
CA GLY A 354 19.25 14.61 7.00
C GLY A 354 17.91 14.88 6.33
N VAL A 355 16.95 15.36 7.11
CA VAL A 355 15.59 15.70 6.63
C VAL A 355 15.35 17.18 6.82
N LEU A 356 14.90 17.85 5.75
CA LEU A 356 14.52 19.26 5.76
C LEU A 356 13.01 19.38 5.54
N SER A 357 12.30 19.90 6.53
CA SER A 357 10.88 20.25 6.40
C SER A 357 10.75 21.66 5.80
N VAL A 358 10.02 21.78 4.70
CA VAL A 358 9.75 23.08 4.03
C VAL A 358 8.24 23.27 3.94
N GLY A 359 7.74 24.40 4.43
CA GLY A 359 6.31 24.71 4.43
C GLY A 359 6.01 25.99 5.21
N ILE A 360 4.72 26.33 5.32
CA ILE A 360 4.22 27.41 6.18
C ILE A 360 3.66 26.74 7.44
N GLN A 361 4.07 27.25 8.60
CA GLN A 361 3.63 26.76 9.91
C GLN A 361 2.29 27.38 10.32
#